data_AF-A0A920BNP0-F1
#
_entry.id   AF-A0A920BNP0-F1
#
_cell.length_a   1.000
_cell.length_b   1.000
_cell.length_c   1.000
_cell.angle_alpha   90.00
_cell.angle_beta   90.00
_cell.angle_gamma   90.00
#
_symmetry.space_group_name_H-M   'P 1'
#
loop_
_entity.id
_entity.type
_entity.pdbx_description
1 polymer ?
#
loop_
_entity_poly.entity_id
_entity_poly.type
_entity_poly.pdbx_seq_one_letter_code
_entity_poly.pdbx_strand_id
1 'polypeptide(L)' 'MPLNNDSKKLRIAMLAYRGKPHVGGQGVYVREMSKALVELGHTVEVFGGPPYPI' A
#
# COMPACT_ATOMS: atom_id res chain seq x y z
N MET A 1 4.69 26.80 -2.47
CA MET A 1 5.76 25.84 -2.79
C MET A 1 5.22 24.87 -3.83
N PRO A 2 5.74 24.83 -5.06
CA PRO A 2 5.30 23.86 -6.04
C PRO A 2 5.77 22.47 -5.59
N LEU A 3 4.85 21.52 -5.45
CA LEU A 3 5.17 20.10 -5.28
C LEU A 3 5.89 19.64 -6.55
N ASN A 4 7.17 19.31 -6.38
CA ASN A 4 8.06 18.88 -7.44
C ASN A 4 7.52 17.59 -8.08
N ASN A 5 6.86 17.71 -9.23
CA ASN A 5 6.25 16.59 -9.95
C ASN A 5 7.27 15.86 -10.84
N ASP A 6 8.46 15.60 -10.29
CA ASP A 6 9.37 14.61 -10.86
C ASP A 6 8.70 13.26 -10.65
N SER A 7 8.03 12.77 -11.70
CA SER A 7 7.41 11.44 -11.75
C SER A 7 8.45 10.32 -11.80
N LYS A 8 9.41 10.37 -10.86
CA LYS A 8 10.38 9.31 -10.63
C LYS A 8 9.65 8.16 -9.95
N LYS A 9 9.76 6.98 -10.56
CA LYS A 9 9.30 5.73 -9.96
C LYS A 9 9.96 5.59 -8.58
N LEU A 10 9.13 5.39 -7.56
CA LEU A 10 9.56 5.29 -6.16
C LEU A 10 9.50 3.84 -5.72
N ARG A 11 10.32 3.49 -4.73
CA ARG A 11 10.23 2.23 -3.99
C ARG A 11 9.60 2.53 -2.63
N ILE A 12 8.42 1.98 -2.39
CA ILE A 12 7.56 2.31 -1.26
C ILE A 12 7.37 1.07 -0.39
N ALA A 13 7.69 1.19 0.90
CA ALA A 13 7.39 0.18 1.91
C ALA A 13 6.12 0.60 2.66
N MET A 14 5.03 -0.15 2.50
CA MET A 14 3.78 0.07 3.23
C MET A 14 3.71 -0.86 4.44
N LEU A 15 3.58 -0.28 5.64
CA LEU A 15 3.41 -1.04 6.88
C LEU A 15 1.92 -1.19 7.18
N ALA A 16 1.44 -2.43 7.21
CA ALA A 16 0.04 -2.76 7.53
C ALA A 16 -0.03 -3.51 8.86
N TYR A 17 -0.78 -2.96 9.82
CA TYR A 17 -1.05 -3.66 11.07
C TYR A 17 -2.25 -4.61 10.90
N ARG A 18 -2.26 -5.71 11.68
CA ARG A 18 -3.15 -6.89 11.56
C ARG A 18 -4.52 -6.60 10.90
N GLY A 19 -4.72 -7.14 9.70
CA GLY A 19 -6.03 -7.21 9.07
C GLY A 19 -6.86 -8.33 9.68
N LYS A 20 -8.04 -8.03 10.24
CA LYS A 20 -9.04 -9.08 10.51
C LYS A 20 -9.78 -9.36 9.20
N PRO A 21 -9.79 -10.60 8.67
CA PRO A 21 -10.41 -10.91 7.39
C PRO A 21 -11.93 -10.67 7.33
N HIS A 22 -12.61 -10.70 8.48
CA HIS A 22 -14.09 -10.77 8.56
C HIS A 22 -14.76 -9.50 9.07
N VAL A 23 -13.99 -8.51 9.52
CA VAL A 23 -14.51 -7.19 9.90
C VAL A 23 -13.76 -6.19 9.05
N GLY A 24 -14.44 -5.58 8.06
CA GLY A 24 -13.85 -4.72 7.02
C GLY A 24 -12.73 -3.81 7.54
N GLY A 25 -11.50 -4.31 7.45
CA GLY A 25 -10.36 -3.76 8.19
C GLY A 25 -9.41 -2.99 7.31
N GLN A 26 -8.26 -2.63 7.89
CA GLN A 26 -7.14 -1.92 7.24
C GLN A 26 -6.71 -2.54 5.89
N GLY A 27 -6.96 -3.83 5.68
CA GLY A 27 -6.59 -4.55 4.46
C GLY A 27 -7.19 -3.99 3.17
N VAL A 28 -8.43 -3.47 3.19
CA VAL A 28 -9.04 -2.90 1.97
C VAL A 28 -8.29 -1.64 1.55
N TYR A 29 -7.99 -0.74 2.49
CA TYR A 29 -7.23 0.48 2.19
C TYR A 29 -5.82 0.18 1.73
N VAL A 30 -5.15 -0.78 2.38
CA VAL A 30 -3.80 -1.21 1.98
C VAL A 30 -3.83 -1.80 0.56
N ARG A 31 -4.85 -2.60 0.21
CA ARG A 31 -5.00 -3.17 -1.13
C ARG A 31 -5.25 -2.09 -2.19
N GLU A 32 -6.24 -1.23 -1.98
CA GLU A 32 -6.59 -0.20 -2.97
C GLU A 32 -5.47 0.84 -3.14
N MET A 33 -4.80 1.24 -2.05
CA MET A 33 -3.70 2.20 -2.09
C MET A 33 -2.45 1.61 -2.75
N SER A 34 -2.06 0.37 -2.41
CA SER A 34 -0.92 -0.30 -3.05
C SER A 34 -1.17 -0.50 -4.54
N LYS A 35 -2.40 -0.88 -4.94
CA LYS A 35 -2.80 -1.00 -6.35
C LYS A 35 -2.64 0.33 -7.09
N ALA A 36 -3.22 1.41 -6.57
CA ALA A 36 -3.15 2.73 -7.22
C ALA A 36 -1.70 3.22 -7.38
N LEU A 37 -0.84 3.00 -6.36
CA LEU A 37 0.58 3.36 -6.43
C LEU A 37 1.35 2.54 -7.48
N VAL A 38 1.03 1.25 -7.63
CA VAL A 38 1.59 0.41 -8.69
C VAL A 38 1.11 0.86 -10.08
N GLU A 39 -0.18 1.22 -10.23
CA GLU A 39 -0.74 1.77 -11.48
C GLU A 39 -0.08 3.10 -11.88
N LEU A 40 0.37 3.90 -10.90
CA LEU A 40 1.18 5.10 -11.13
C LEU A 40 2.66 4.81 -11.48
N GLY A 41 3.08 3.54 -11.47
CA GLY A 41 4.43 3.10 -11.87
C GLY A 41 5.43 3.00 -10.72
N HIS A 42 4.99 3.08 -9.46
CA HIS A 42 5.84 2.85 -8.31
C HIS A 42 5.98 1.36 -7.99
N THR A 43 7.06 1.00 -7.31
CA THR A 43 7.24 -0.33 -6.73
C THR A 43 6.78 -0.29 -5.28
N VAL A 44 5.83 -1.13 -4.90
CA VAL A 44 5.27 -1.16 -3.54
C VAL A 44 5.49 -2.54 -2.93
N GLU A 45 5.99 -2.57 -1.70
CA GLU A 45 6.11 -3.77 -0.89
C GLU A 45 5.31 -3.57 0.40
N VAL A 46 4.41 -4.49 0.72
CA VAL A 46 3.55 -4.41 1.90
C VAL A 46 4.12 -5.33 2.97
N PHE A 47 4.54 -4.75 4.09
CA PHE A 47 4.96 -5.49 5.28
C PHE A 47 3.81 -5.52 6.29
N GLY A 48 3.33 -6.73 6.57
CA GLY A 48 2.28 -6.95 7.55
C GLY A 48 2.61 -8.08 8.52
N GLY A 49 2.06 -8.00 9.73
CA GLY A 49 2.09 -9.10 10.68
C GLY A 49 0.96 -10.11 10.40
N PRO A 50 1.13 -11.39 10.79
CA PRO A 50 0.09 -12.41 10.60
C PRO A 50 -1.19 -12.10 11.38
N PRO A 51 -2.39 -12.51 10.89
CA PRO A 51 -2.61 -13.30 9.67
C PRO A 51 -2.53 -12.45 8.40
N TYR A 52 -1.91 -12.99 7.36
CA TYR A 52 -1.86 -12.35 6.05
C TYR A 52 -3.25 -12.39 5.41
N PRO A 53 -3.69 -11.32 4.72
CA PRO A 53 -4.88 -11.41 3.88
C PRO A 53 -4.67 -12.49 2.82
N ILE A 54 -5.58 -13.47 2.77
CA ILE A 54 -5.65 -14.50 1.72
C ILE A 54 -6.24 -13.93 0.43
#